data_AF-A0A2I4C4J8-F1
#
_entry.id   AF-A0A2I4C4J8-F1
#
_cell.length_a   1.000
_cell.length_b   1.000
_cell.length_c   1.000
_cell.angle_alpha   90.00
_cell.angle_beta   90.00
_cell.angle_gamma   90.00
#
_symmetry.space_group_name_H-M   'P 1'
#
loop_
_entity.id
_entity.type
_entity.pdbx_description
1 polymer ?
#
loop_
_entity_poly.entity_id
_entity_poly.type
_entity_poly.pdbx_seq_one_letter_code
_entity_poly.pdbx_strand_id
1 'polypeptide(L)'
;MAQGSDSNDTSYKSPSPGSRPSSSDDVKKVMRREKNRIAAQKSRMRQTQKADSLHLESENLEKENAALRKEVKQLTEEANYLSSVLSSHEPLCTGLAPQTPDLLYSPHQSSFHRQHIAVPHYQR
;
A
#
# COMPACT_ATOMS: atom_id res chain seq x y z
N MET A 1 15.29 -11.21 -48.94
CA MET A 1 14.76 -12.59 -48.91
C MET A 1 14.97 -13.08 -47.49
N ALA A 2 14.01 -13.53 -46.69
CA ALA A 2 12.82 -14.32 -46.98
C ALA A 2 11.55 -13.73 -46.34
N GLN A 3 10.42 -14.06 -46.95
CA GLN A 3 9.08 -13.70 -46.55
C GLN A 3 8.55 -14.79 -45.62
N GLY A 4 8.00 -14.39 -44.47
CA GLY A 4 7.22 -15.27 -43.59
C GLY A 4 5.76 -14.84 -43.64
N SER A 5 5.06 -15.26 -44.68
CA SER A 5 3.61 -15.17 -44.77
C SER A 5 3.01 -16.33 -43.98
N ASP A 6 2.37 -16.06 -42.85
CA ASP A 6 1.40 -16.98 -42.26
C ASP A 6 0.04 -16.28 -42.18
N SER A 7 -0.76 -16.58 -43.18
CA SER A 7 -2.18 -16.28 -43.28
C SER A 7 -2.91 -16.91 -42.10
N ASN A 8 -3.24 -16.12 -41.08
CA ASN A 8 -4.30 -16.51 -40.17
C ASN A 8 -5.65 -16.19 -40.84
N ASP A 9 -6.17 -17.17 -41.58
CA ASP A 9 -7.55 -17.25 -42.04
C ASP A 9 -8.47 -17.33 -40.81
N THR A 10 -8.62 -16.20 -40.12
CA THR A 10 -9.77 -15.98 -39.26
C THR A 10 -10.96 -15.85 -40.20
N SER A 11 -11.58 -16.98 -40.51
CA SER A 11 -12.88 -17.06 -41.16
C SER A 11 -13.88 -16.25 -40.31
N TYR A 12 -13.92 -14.94 -40.56
CA TYR A 12 -15.01 -14.08 -40.16
C TYR A 12 -16.23 -14.58 -40.92
N LYS A 13 -16.98 -15.48 -40.28
CA LYS A 13 -18.27 -15.94 -40.77
C LYS A 13 -19.19 -14.72 -40.78
N SER A 14 -19.21 -14.00 -41.90
CA SER A 14 -20.08 -12.84 -42.10
C SER A 14 -21.52 -13.29 -41.81
N PRO A 15 -22.30 -12.54 -41.04
CA PRO A 15 -23.70 -12.91 -40.79
C PRO A 15 -24.42 -12.95 -42.14
N SER A 16 -24.91 -14.13 -42.55
CA SER A 16 -25.73 -14.25 -43.76
C SER A 16 -26.89 -13.26 -43.71
N PRO A 17 -27.17 -12.51 -44.79
CA PRO A 17 -28.18 -11.45 -44.80
C PRO A 17 -29.65 -11.95 -44.74
N GLY A 18 -29.88 -13.24 -44.47
CA GLY A 18 -31.21 -13.86 -44.50
C GLY A 18 -31.93 -14.01 -43.16
N SER A 19 -31.26 -13.80 -42.03
CA SER A 19 -31.87 -13.98 -40.70
C SER A 19 -32.44 -12.65 -40.21
N ARG A 20 -33.68 -12.32 -40.58
CA ARG A 20 -34.42 -11.24 -39.91
C ARG A 20 -34.42 -11.55 -38.40
N PRO A 21 -33.89 -10.68 -37.53
CA PRO A 21 -33.96 -10.91 -36.10
C PRO A 21 -35.43 -11.07 -35.73
N SER A 22 -35.75 -12.18 -35.08
CA SER A 22 -37.06 -12.34 -34.45
C SER A 22 -37.21 -11.21 -33.43
N SER A 23 -38.42 -10.67 -33.25
CA SER A 23 -38.71 -9.67 -32.21
C SER A 23 -38.17 -10.09 -30.82
N SER A 24 -38.12 -11.40 -30.54
CA SER A 24 -37.51 -11.97 -29.33
C SER A 24 -35.99 -11.76 -29.23
N ASP A 25 -35.26 -11.81 -30.36
CA ASP A 25 -33.81 -11.63 -30.40
C ASP A 25 -33.40 -10.18 -30.14
N ASP A 26 -34.22 -9.21 -30.56
CA ASP A 26 -34.01 -7.79 -30.27
C ASP A 26 -34.19 -7.49 -28.77
N VAL A 27 -35.21 -8.08 -28.12
CA VAL A 27 -35.38 -7.96 -26.66
C VAL A 27 -34.19 -8.55 -25.90
N LYS A 28 -33.72 -9.74 -26.30
CA LYS A 28 -32.51 -10.35 -25.71
C LYS A 28 -31.26 -9.49 -25.93
N LYS A 29 -31.13 -8.83 -27.08
CA LYS A 29 -30.02 -7.92 -27.39
C LYS A 29 -30.05 -6.66 -26.52
N VAL A 30 -31.22 -6.07 -26.32
CA VAL A 30 -31.40 -4.93 -25.40
C VAL A 30 -31.04 -5.33 -23.97
N MET A 31 -31.54 -6.48 -23.48
CA MET A 31 -31.17 -6.97 -22.15
C MET A 31 -29.67 -7.23 -21.99
N ARG A 32 -28.99 -7.75 -23.02
CA ARG A 32 -27.53 -7.95 -22.99
C ARG A 32 -26.77 -6.62 -22.93
N ARG A 33 -27.19 -5.62 -23.70
CA ARG A 33 -26.61 -4.27 -23.67
C ARG A 33 -26.79 -3.63 -22.30
N GLU A 34 -27.97 -3.75 -21.72
CA GLU A 34 -28.26 -3.19 -20.41
C GLU A 34 -27.43 -3.87 -19.30
N LYS A 35 -27.32 -5.21 -19.32
CA LYS A 35 -26.44 -5.95 -18.41
C LYS A 35 -24.98 -5.53 -18.56
N ASN A 36 -24.49 -5.35 -19.78
CA ASN A 36 -23.12 -4.90 -20.03
C ASN A 36 -22.90 -3.45 -19.58
N ARG A 37 -23.89 -2.56 -19.78
CA ARG A 37 -23.86 -1.18 -19.30
C ARG A 37 -23.68 -1.13 -17.78
N ILE A 38 -24.47 -1.92 -17.05
CA ILE A 38 -24.36 -2.03 -15.59
C ILE A 38 -23.01 -2.63 -15.18
N ALA A 39 -22.54 -3.68 -15.87
CA ALA A 39 -21.25 -4.30 -15.58
C ALA A 39 -20.08 -3.34 -15.80
N ALA A 40 -20.09 -2.57 -16.89
CA ALA A 40 -19.08 -1.55 -17.18
C ALA A 40 -19.10 -0.42 -16.15
N GLN A 41 -20.30 0.05 -15.76
CA GLN A 41 -20.45 1.05 -14.69
C GLN A 41 -19.89 0.52 -13.36
N LYS A 42 -20.23 -0.72 -12.99
CA LYS A 42 -19.72 -1.36 -11.77
C LYS A 42 -18.20 -1.55 -11.81
N SER A 43 -17.64 -1.90 -12.97
CA SER A 43 -16.18 -2.03 -13.16
C SER A 43 -15.48 -0.68 -12.95
N ARG A 44 -15.99 0.38 -13.59
CA ARG A 44 -15.46 1.75 -13.40
C ARG A 44 -15.54 2.18 -11.95
N MET A 45 -16.69 1.97 -11.31
CA MET A 45 -16.89 2.31 -9.89
C MET A 45 -15.91 1.56 -8.98
N ARG A 46 -15.68 0.25 -9.19
CA ARG A 46 -14.69 -0.51 -8.42
C ARG A 46 -13.27 0.02 -8.61
N GLN A 47 -12.93 0.45 -9.83
CA GLN A 47 -11.62 1.02 -10.11
C GLN A 47 -11.43 2.37 -9.42
N THR A 48 -12.44 3.25 -9.47
CA THR A 48 -12.44 4.52 -8.74
C THR A 48 -12.33 4.30 -7.24
N GLN A 49 -13.17 3.43 -6.66
CA GLN A 49 -13.10 3.11 -5.23
C GLN A 49 -11.74 2.57 -4.81
N LYS A 50 -11.11 1.72 -5.62
CA LYS A 50 -9.75 1.22 -5.34
C LYS A 50 -8.72 2.36 -5.35
N ALA A 51 -8.80 3.28 -6.31
CA ALA A 51 -7.91 4.44 -6.35
C ALA A 51 -8.13 5.34 -5.13
N ASP A 52 -9.38 5.63 -4.76
CA ASP A 52 -9.72 6.46 -3.61
C ASP A 52 -9.22 5.83 -2.30
N SER A 53 -9.41 4.52 -2.12
CA SER A 53 -8.91 3.80 -0.95
C SER A 53 -7.38 3.85 -0.84
N LEU A 54 -6.67 3.64 -1.94
CA LEU A 54 -5.20 3.70 -1.96
C LEU A 54 -4.69 5.13 -1.67
N HIS A 55 -5.36 6.15 -2.22
CA HIS A 55 -5.01 7.54 -1.94
C HIS A 55 -5.21 7.87 -0.45
N LEU A 56 -6.36 7.52 0.12
CA LEU A 56 -6.64 7.77 1.53
C LEU A 56 -5.65 7.04 2.46
N GLU A 57 -5.30 5.79 2.13
CA GLU A 57 -4.30 5.03 2.88
C GLU A 57 -2.92 5.68 2.80
N SER A 58 -2.50 6.14 1.63
CA SER A 58 -1.23 6.86 1.45
C SER A 58 -1.19 8.14 2.30
N GLU A 59 -2.24 8.95 2.23
CA GLU A 59 -2.31 10.19 3.01
C GLU A 59 -2.30 9.93 4.52
N ASN A 60 -2.96 8.87 4.98
CA ASN A 60 -2.94 8.48 6.38
C ASN A 60 -1.52 8.05 6.81
N LEU A 61 -0.87 7.19 6.03
CA LEU A 61 0.49 6.74 6.31
C LEU A 61 1.49 7.90 6.29
N GLU A 62 1.35 8.87 5.38
CA GLU A 62 2.19 10.08 5.35
C GLU A 62 2.04 10.91 6.63
N LYS A 63 0.81 11.11 7.10
CA LYS A 63 0.53 11.82 8.36
C LYS A 63 1.13 11.10 9.56
N GLU A 64 0.91 9.79 9.67
CA GLU A 64 1.47 8.97 10.75
C GLU A 64 2.99 8.96 10.72
N ASN A 65 3.61 8.83 9.54
CA ASN A 65 5.06 8.88 9.38
C ASN A 65 5.63 10.23 9.81
N ALA A 66 4.99 11.34 9.43
CA ALA A 66 5.39 12.67 9.85
C ALA A 66 5.28 12.86 11.37
N ALA A 67 4.21 12.35 12.00
CA ALA A 67 4.04 12.39 13.44
C ALA A 67 5.12 11.59 14.17
N LEU A 68 5.38 10.35 13.73
CA LEU A 68 6.43 9.50 14.31
C LEU A 68 7.82 10.11 14.15
N ARG A 69 8.14 10.69 12.98
CA ARG A 69 9.43 11.39 12.78
C ARG A 69 9.59 12.57 13.73
N LYS A 70 8.52 13.31 14.00
CA LYS A 70 8.53 14.42 14.96
C LYS A 70 8.78 13.90 16.38
N GLU A 71 8.12 12.82 16.78
CA GLU A 71 8.31 12.19 18.09
C GLU A 71 9.74 11.68 18.27
N VAL A 72 10.28 10.95 17.28
CA VAL A 72 11.68 10.50 17.29
C VAL A 72 12.63 11.68 17.45
N LYS A 73 12.41 12.78 16.72
CA LYS A 73 13.23 13.99 16.84
C LYS A 73 13.17 14.57 18.26
N GLN A 74 11.98 14.74 18.82
CA GLN A 74 11.80 15.27 20.18
C GLN A 74 12.47 14.40 21.24
N LEU A 75 12.26 13.08 21.20
CA LEU A 75 12.87 12.14 22.15
C LEU A 75 14.40 12.12 22.01
N THR A 76 14.92 12.24 20.79
CA THR A 76 16.36 12.33 20.55
C THR A 76 16.95 13.61 21.14
N GLU A 77 16.28 14.75 20.94
CA GLU A 77 16.68 16.03 21.52
C GLU A 77 16.66 15.98 23.05
N GLU A 78 15.62 15.39 23.65
CA GLU A 78 15.50 15.22 25.10
C GLU A 78 16.59 14.29 25.66
N ALA A 79 16.83 13.14 25.02
CA ALA A 79 17.88 12.22 25.42
C ALA A 79 19.27 12.88 25.36
N ASN A 80 19.55 13.65 24.29
CA ASN A 80 20.79 14.40 24.16
C ASN A 80 20.93 15.49 25.24
N TYR A 81 19.84 16.21 25.52
CA TYR A 81 19.81 17.23 26.56
C TYR A 81 20.11 16.61 27.94
N LEU A 82 19.39 15.55 28.32
CA LEU A 82 19.61 14.86 29.59
C LEU A 82 21.03 14.29 29.70
N SER A 83 21.54 13.68 28.62
CA SER A 83 22.92 13.18 28.57
C SER A 83 23.94 14.29 28.77
N SER A 84 23.71 15.46 28.16
CA SER A 84 24.56 16.64 28.35
C SER A 84 24.52 17.16 29.79
N VAL A 85 23.33 17.23 30.39
CA VAL A 85 23.17 17.66 31.79
C VAL A 85 23.92 16.70 32.73
N LEU A 86 23.74 15.39 32.55
CA LEU A 86 24.44 14.38 33.35
C LEU A 86 25.96 14.45 33.17
N SER A 87 26.44 14.58 31.94
CA SER A 87 27.88 14.71 31.65
C SER A 87 28.49 15.95 32.29
N SER A 88 27.75 17.07 32.31
CA SER A 88 28.21 18.30 32.97
C SER A 88 28.22 18.21 34.49
N HIS A 89 27.33 17.38 35.07
CA HIS A 89 27.22 17.16 36.51
C HIS A 89 28.24 16.14 37.03
N GLU A 90 28.61 15.14 36.23
CA GLU A 90 29.57 14.08 36.57
C GLU A 90 30.84 14.60 37.31
N PRO A 91 31.56 15.64 36.85
CA PRO A 91 32.75 16.13 37.54
C PRO A 91 32.47 16.83 38.89
N LEU A 92 31.22 17.22 39.16
CA LEU A 92 30.79 17.87 40.40
C LEU A 92 30.22 16.86 41.42
N CYS A 93 29.96 15.63 40.98
CA CYS A 93 29.36 14.59 41.81
C CYS A 93 30.45 13.89 42.65
N THR A 94 30.83 14.49 43.78
CA THR A 94 31.89 14.00 44.69
C THR A 94 31.48 12.77 45.52
N GLY A 95 30.91 11.73 44.90
CA GLY A 95 30.44 10.55 45.62
C GLY A 95 30.35 9.23 44.84
N LEU A 96 30.56 9.23 43.52
CA LEU A 96 30.56 8.01 42.71
C LEU A 96 31.95 7.77 42.11
N ALA A 97 32.92 7.44 42.96
CA ALA A 97 34.05 6.62 42.52
C ALA A 97 33.49 5.29 41.93
N PRO A 98 34.20 4.61 41.02
CA PRO A 98 33.61 3.66 40.06
C PRO A 98 33.15 2.37 40.73
N GLN A 99 31.95 2.38 41.29
CA GLN A 99 31.29 1.19 41.83
C GLN A 99 30.31 0.68 40.78
N THR A 100 30.79 -0.28 40.00
CA THR A 100 30.05 -1.31 39.24
C THR A 100 29.29 -0.85 37.97
N PRO A 101 29.76 -1.19 36.76
CA PRO A 101 29.09 -0.87 35.51
C PRO A 101 28.06 -1.94 35.06
N ASP A 102 27.52 -2.78 35.97
CA ASP A 102 26.82 -4.01 35.54
C ASP A 102 25.38 -4.22 36.03
N LEU A 103 24.76 -3.32 36.82
CA LEU A 103 23.51 -3.68 37.53
C LEU A 103 22.25 -2.83 37.27
N LEU A 104 22.16 -2.00 36.22
CA LEU A 104 20.89 -1.26 35.97
C LEU A 104 20.38 -1.19 34.52
N TYR A 105 20.80 -2.08 33.63
CA TYR A 105 20.01 -2.32 32.43
C TYR A 105 19.74 -3.81 32.30
N SER A 106 18.67 -4.25 32.97
CA SER A 106 18.02 -5.50 32.60
C SER A 106 17.74 -5.41 31.10
N PRO A 107 18.27 -6.32 30.27
CA PRO A 107 17.92 -6.34 28.87
C PRO A 107 16.47 -6.77 28.85
N HIS A 108 15.55 -5.78 28.85
CA HIS A 108 14.21 -6.00 28.39
C HIS A 108 14.38 -6.34 26.91
N GLN A 109 14.63 -7.62 26.67
CA GLN A 109 14.66 -8.26 25.39
C GLN A 109 13.45 -7.72 24.66
N SER A 110 13.75 -7.07 23.56
CA SER A 110 12.87 -6.22 22.79
C SER A 110 11.69 -7.06 22.33
N SER A 111 10.65 -7.17 23.17
CA SER A 111 9.35 -7.74 22.80
C SER A 111 8.62 -6.86 21.79
N PHE A 112 9.23 -5.74 21.39
CA PHE A 112 9.07 -5.21 20.04
C PHE A 112 9.72 -6.19 19.05
N HIS A 113 9.12 -7.38 18.93
CA HIS A 113 9.05 -8.06 17.66
C HIS A 113 8.45 -7.03 16.71
N ARG A 114 9.34 -6.30 16.02
CA ARG A 114 9.01 -5.42 14.93
C ARG A 114 8.34 -6.32 13.93
N GLN A 115 7.02 -6.42 14.00
CA GLN A 115 6.24 -7.02 12.93
C GLN A 115 6.58 -6.15 11.74
N HIS A 116 7.46 -6.68 10.87
CA HIS A 116 7.67 -6.10 9.57
C HIS A 116 6.27 -6.00 8.98
N ILE A 117 5.81 -4.76 8.77
CA ILE A 117 4.61 -4.50 7.98
C ILE A 117 4.92 -5.16 6.64
N ALA A 118 4.38 -6.35 6.42
CA ALA A 118 4.45 -7.03 5.16
C ALA A 118 3.61 -6.18 4.22
N VAL A 119 4.27 -5.31 3.46
CA VAL A 119 3.63 -4.58 2.38
C VAL A 119 3.10 -5.66 1.43
N PRO A 120 1.77 -5.81 1.27
CA PRO A 120 1.24 -6.79 0.36
C PRO A 120 1.74 -6.44 -1.03
N HIS A 121 2.60 -7.29 -1.57
CA HIS A 121 3.06 -7.21 -2.94
C HIS A 121 1.83 -7.43 -3.83
N TYR A 122 1.21 -6.35 -4.30
CA TYR A 122 0.14 -6.45 -5.30
C TYR A 122 0.77 -6.95 -6.62
N GLN A 123 0.62 -8.25 -6.87
CA GLN A 123 0.84 -8.82 -8.21
C GLN A 123 -0.15 -8.18 -9.19
N ARG A 124 0.37 -7.75 -10.33
CA ARG A 124 -0.37 -7.21 -11.48
C ARG A 124 -1.27 -8.26 -12.12
#